data_AF-A0A806K1C4-F1
#
_entry.id   AF-A0A806K1C4-F1
#
_cell.length_a   1.000
_cell.length_b   1.000
_cell.length_c   1.000
_cell.angle_alpha   90.00
_cell.angle_beta   90.00
_cell.angle_gamma   90.00
#
_symmetry.space_group_name_H-M   'P 1'
#
loop_
_entity.id
_entity.type
_entity.pdbx_description
1 polymer ?
#
loop_
_entity_poly.entity_id
_entity_poly.type
_entity_poly.pdbx_seq_one_letter_code
_entity_poly.pdbx_strand_id
1 'polypeptide(L)'
;MSYRKNSYGKRSSGIPAVLFLLGVLLLCTLYAASKWFTPISMEGNEPELVLTEEAEEEIPVILASYNFLALTEPHPSDHILELYRQPETRNCVIEFFSGICGSPEIAEIILTSTDSFNISPSLVFALCWEESHFDPQAVNNANRNGSVDRGLFQLNNLSFPKLETSAFFDPEVNAKNAIQYLSSCMKTCGNEVGALAMYNAGIGRINKMGAPWDTLDYISRILENLERIQSHFMEWESCWQRRCDRH
;
A
#
# COMPACT_ATOMS: atom_id res chain seq x y z
N MET A 1 12.57 84.97 38.49
CA MET A 1 13.73 84.42 37.73
C MET A 1 13.67 82.92 37.87
N SER A 2 13.54 82.07 36.86
CA SER A 2 14.13 82.08 35.51
C SER A 2 13.20 81.37 34.52
N TYR A 3 13.12 81.91 33.30
CA TYR A 3 12.40 81.39 32.13
C TYR A 3 13.34 80.45 31.34
N ARG A 4 12.85 79.30 30.86
CA ARG A 4 13.51 78.56 29.75
C ARG A 4 12.48 78.17 28.69
N LYS A 5 12.72 78.70 27.48
CA LYS A 5 11.98 78.49 26.23
C LYS A 5 12.64 77.37 25.40
N ASN A 6 11.85 76.83 24.46
CA ASN A 6 12.21 76.32 23.12
C ASN A 6 12.85 74.91 23.02
N SER A 7 12.60 74.06 22.02
CA SER A 7 11.86 74.15 20.75
C SER A 7 11.56 72.74 20.19
N TYR A 8 10.41 72.59 19.51
CA TYR A 8 10.11 71.45 18.63
C TYR A 8 10.98 71.50 17.35
N GLY A 9 11.67 70.40 17.04
CA GLY A 9 12.40 70.20 15.79
C GLY A 9 11.76 69.11 14.93
N LYS A 10 11.20 69.51 13.78
CA LYS A 10 10.83 68.63 12.65
C LYS A 10 12.10 67.99 12.06
N ARG A 11 12.09 66.68 11.79
CA ARG A 11 12.91 66.06 10.73
C ARG A 11 12.13 65.01 9.95
N SER A 12 12.47 64.98 8.67
CA SER A 12 11.75 64.56 7.47
C SER A 12 11.66 63.04 7.23
N SER A 13 10.52 62.65 6.67
CA SER A 13 10.12 61.36 6.12
C SER A 13 10.90 60.97 4.84
N GLY A 14 11.77 59.95 4.94
CA GLY A 14 12.43 59.32 3.78
C GLY A 14 12.02 57.86 3.51
N ILE A 15 11.18 57.29 4.37
CA ILE A 15 10.77 55.87 4.32
C ILE A 15 9.70 55.55 3.24
N PRO A 16 8.75 56.45 2.85
CA PRO A 16 7.70 56.07 1.91
C PRO A 16 8.19 55.84 0.46
N ALA A 17 9.25 56.54 0.04
CA ALA A 17 9.70 56.51 -1.36
C ALA A 17 10.39 55.20 -1.75
N VAL A 18 11.11 54.56 -0.81
CA VAL A 18 11.84 53.31 -1.06
C VAL A 18 10.87 52.13 -1.19
N LEU A 19 9.82 52.09 -0.36
CA LEU A 19 8.77 51.06 -0.45
C LEU A 19 7.95 51.18 -1.74
N PHE A 20 7.71 52.40 -2.21
CA PHE A 20 7.01 52.63 -3.48
C PHE A 20 7.83 52.14 -4.68
N LEU A 21 9.15 52.39 -4.69
CA LEU A 21 10.03 51.94 -5.77
C LEU A 21 10.18 50.41 -5.83
N LEU A 22 10.24 49.72 -4.69
CA LEU A 22 10.27 48.26 -4.64
C LEU A 22 8.95 47.63 -5.13
N GLY A 23 7.81 48.23 -4.78
CA GLY A 23 6.49 47.77 -5.24
C GLY A 23 6.32 47.90 -6.76
N VAL A 24 6.79 48.99 -7.35
CA VAL A 24 6.74 49.21 -8.81
C VAL A 24 7.65 48.21 -9.54
N LEU A 25 8.83 47.88 -8.99
CA LEU A 25 9.72 46.89 -9.59
C LEU A 25 9.07 45.49 -9.61
N LEU A 26 8.43 45.09 -8.51
CA LEU A 26 7.75 43.79 -8.40
C LEU A 26 6.58 43.68 -9.40
N LEU A 27 5.77 44.74 -9.52
CA LEU A 27 4.67 44.82 -10.50
C LEU A 27 5.16 44.74 -11.95
N CYS A 28 6.29 45.38 -12.27
CA CYS A 28 6.90 45.28 -13.59
C CYS A 28 7.41 43.87 -13.90
N THR A 29 7.99 43.15 -12.92
CA THR A 29 8.42 41.76 -13.13
C THR A 29 7.25 40.79 -13.32
N LEU A 30 6.15 40.97 -12.60
CA LEU A 30 4.93 40.17 -12.76
C LEU A 30 4.23 40.47 -14.09
N TYR A 31 4.19 41.74 -14.51
CA TYR A 31 3.64 42.13 -15.81
C TYR A 31 4.48 41.57 -16.97
N ALA A 32 5.81 41.60 -16.86
CA ALA A 32 6.69 40.94 -17.82
C ALA A 32 6.45 39.42 -17.88
N ALA A 33 6.33 38.75 -16.74
CA ALA A 33 6.01 37.31 -16.70
C ALA A 33 4.66 36.99 -17.37
N SER A 34 3.65 37.85 -17.22
CA SER A 34 2.34 37.68 -17.87
C SER A 34 2.38 37.77 -19.40
N LYS A 35 3.40 38.42 -19.98
CA LYS A 35 3.59 38.55 -21.44
C LYS A 35 4.34 37.37 -22.05
N TRP A 36 4.97 36.52 -21.24
CA TRP A 36 5.70 35.33 -21.71
C TRP A 36 4.84 34.06 -21.66
N PHE A 37 3.64 34.13 -21.09
CA PHE A 37 2.71 33.01 -21.07
C PHE A 37 1.72 33.14 -22.25
N THR A 38 2.08 32.58 -23.40
CA THR A 38 1.12 32.39 -24.50
C THR A 38 0.23 31.20 -24.18
N PRO A 39 -1.11 31.33 -24.22
CA PRO A 39 -1.99 30.18 -24.13
C PRO A 39 -1.82 29.33 -25.39
N ILE A 40 -1.42 28.08 -25.22
CA ILE A 40 -1.36 27.11 -26.31
C ILE A 40 -2.79 26.80 -26.73
N SER A 41 -3.12 27.15 -27.98
CA SER A 41 -4.36 26.72 -28.64
C SER A 41 -4.32 25.20 -28.80
N MET A 42 -5.24 24.50 -28.13
CA MET A 42 -5.51 23.08 -28.38
C MET A 42 -6.48 22.99 -29.55
N GLU A 43 -5.92 22.90 -30.77
CA GLU A 43 -6.64 22.47 -31.96
C GLU A 43 -6.35 20.98 -32.17
N GLY A 44 -7.40 20.20 -32.37
CA GLY A 44 -7.40 18.76 -32.17
C GLY A 44 -6.56 17.95 -33.15
N ASN A 45 -5.98 16.87 -32.63
CA ASN A 45 -6.07 15.53 -33.20
C ASN A 45 -5.70 14.54 -32.09
N GLU A 46 -6.41 13.43 -31.95
CA GLU A 46 -6.04 12.39 -30.99
C GLU A 46 -4.64 11.85 -31.31
N PRO A 47 -3.72 11.75 -30.33
CA PRO A 47 -2.44 11.12 -30.58
C PRO A 47 -2.58 9.60 -30.46
N GLU A 48 -2.41 8.94 -31.60
CA GLU A 48 -2.02 7.54 -31.68
C GLU A 48 -0.73 7.32 -30.87
N LEU A 49 -0.79 6.44 -29.88
CA LEU A 49 0.27 6.24 -28.89
C LEU A 49 1.43 5.45 -29.51
N VAL A 50 2.31 6.15 -30.21
CA VAL A 50 3.60 5.61 -30.68
C VAL A 50 4.59 5.70 -29.53
N LEU A 51 4.89 4.55 -28.93
CA LEU A 51 5.91 4.42 -27.88
C LEU A 51 7.31 4.62 -28.49
N THR A 52 7.90 5.80 -28.27
CA THR A 52 9.32 6.04 -28.54
C THR A 52 10.15 5.58 -27.34
N GLU A 53 11.20 4.81 -27.59
CA GLU A 53 12.08 4.08 -26.65
C GLU A 53 12.91 4.94 -25.67
N GLU A 54 12.55 6.21 -25.41
CA GLU A 54 13.39 7.15 -24.63
C GLU A 54 12.79 7.53 -23.26
N ALA A 55 11.80 6.79 -22.76
CA ALA A 55 11.14 7.08 -21.47
C ALA A 55 11.58 6.15 -20.31
N GLU A 56 12.81 5.61 -20.35
CA GLU A 56 13.34 4.75 -19.28
C GLU A 56 14.21 5.49 -18.24
N GLU A 57 14.60 6.73 -18.46
CA GLU A 57 15.42 7.49 -17.52
C GLU A 57 14.62 8.57 -16.77
N GLU A 58 13.94 8.17 -15.71
CA GLU A 58 13.83 8.88 -14.41
C GLU A 58 12.84 8.14 -13.49
N ILE A 59 13.15 6.89 -13.13
CA ILE A 59 12.57 6.27 -11.94
C ILE A 59 13.34 6.84 -10.73
N PRO A 60 12.68 7.44 -9.71
CA PRO A 60 13.39 8.05 -8.60
C PRO A 60 14.29 7.01 -7.92
N VAL A 61 15.58 7.33 -7.91
CA VAL A 61 16.76 6.59 -7.43
C VAL A 61 16.66 6.07 -5.98
N ILE A 62 15.54 6.31 -5.29
CA ILE A 62 15.29 5.86 -3.92
C ILE A 62 14.81 4.40 -3.87
N LEU A 63 14.26 3.84 -4.95
CA LEU A 63 13.88 2.41 -5.00
C LEU A 63 15.05 1.46 -5.38
N ALA A 64 16.12 1.99 -5.96
CA ALA A 64 17.21 1.18 -6.52
C ALA A 64 18.25 0.70 -5.49
N SER A 65 18.16 1.15 -4.23
CA SER A 65 19.08 0.73 -3.15
C SER A 65 18.62 -0.52 -2.42
N TYR A 66 17.34 -0.88 -2.56
CA TYR A 66 16.84 -2.19 -2.20
C TYR A 66 16.85 -3.06 -3.45
N ASN A 67 17.13 -4.33 -3.28
CA ASN A 67 17.26 -5.33 -4.33
C ASN A 67 15.90 -5.60 -5.02
N PHE A 68 15.28 -4.58 -5.62
CA PHE A 68 13.95 -4.60 -6.24
C PHE A 68 13.92 -5.53 -7.46
N LEU A 69 15.08 -5.80 -8.06
CA LEU A 69 15.21 -6.76 -9.16
C LEU A 69 14.85 -8.20 -8.73
N ALA A 70 14.93 -8.53 -7.44
CA ALA A 70 14.47 -9.82 -6.91
C ALA A 70 12.95 -9.86 -6.67
N LEU A 71 12.26 -8.71 -6.69
CA LEU A 71 10.81 -8.58 -6.48
C LEU A 71 10.00 -8.53 -7.78
N THR A 72 10.69 -8.50 -8.92
CA THR A 72 10.09 -8.45 -10.28
C THR A 72 10.13 -9.78 -11.00
N GLU A 73 10.93 -10.74 -10.54
CA GLU A 73 10.86 -12.09 -11.07
C GLU A 73 9.52 -12.70 -10.63
N PRO A 74 8.74 -13.29 -11.55
CA PRO A 74 7.52 -13.99 -11.17
C PRO A 74 7.89 -15.06 -10.15
N HIS A 75 7.41 -14.87 -8.92
CA HIS A 75 7.56 -15.85 -7.86
C HIS A 75 7.10 -17.21 -8.41
N PRO A 76 7.87 -18.31 -8.26
CA PRO A 76 7.49 -19.63 -8.78
C PRO A 76 6.01 -19.85 -8.50
N SER A 77 5.27 -20.08 -9.59
CA SER A 77 3.81 -20.10 -9.61
C SER A 77 3.29 -20.93 -8.45
N ASP A 78 2.61 -20.28 -7.51
CA ASP A 78 2.07 -20.93 -6.33
C ASP A 78 0.92 -21.89 -6.73
N HIS A 79 1.28 -23.13 -7.11
CA HIS A 79 0.34 -24.16 -7.55
C HIS A 79 -0.49 -24.75 -6.39
N ILE A 80 -0.30 -24.24 -5.16
CA ILE A 80 -1.10 -24.61 -3.99
C ILE A 80 -2.59 -24.46 -4.27
N LEU A 81 -3.01 -23.39 -4.97
CA LEU A 81 -4.42 -23.17 -5.22
C LEU A 81 -5.02 -24.20 -6.20
N GLU A 82 -4.21 -24.66 -7.15
CA GLU A 82 -4.59 -25.74 -8.07
C GLU A 82 -4.78 -27.06 -7.31
N LEU A 83 -3.86 -27.37 -6.39
CA LEU A 83 -4.00 -28.53 -5.49
C LEU A 83 -5.22 -28.38 -4.58
N TYR A 84 -5.49 -27.19 -4.03
CA TYR A 84 -6.66 -26.97 -3.20
C TYR A 84 -7.98 -27.26 -3.94
N ARG A 85 -8.03 -27.00 -5.25
CA ARG A 85 -9.21 -27.25 -6.10
C ARG A 85 -9.43 -28.72 -6.43
N GLN A 86 -8.40 -29.55 -6.36
CA GLN A 86 -8.48 -30.97 -6.67
C GLN A 86 -9.03 -31.75 -5.46
N PRO A 87 -10.12 -32.52 -5.59
CA PRO A 87 -10.71 -33.29 -4.49
C PRO A 87 -9.71 -34.21 -3.77
N GLU A 88 -8.74 -34.75 -4.50
CA GLU A 88 -7.75 -35.71 -4.03
C GLU A 88 -6.70 -35.06 -3.12
N THR A 89 -6.35 -33.79 -3.35
CA THR A 89 -5.27 -33.09 -2.64
C THR A 89 -5.79 -31.98 -1.71
N ARG A 90 -7.05 -31.56 -1.85
CA ARG A 90 -7.69 -30.51 -1.04
C ARG A 90 -7.48 -30.67 0.46
N ASN A 91 -7.77 -31.85 1.02
CA ASN A 91 -7.63 -32.08 2.46
C ASN A 91 -6.17 -31.99 2.93
N CYS A 92 -5.22 -32.43 2.10
CA CYS A 92 -3.80 -32.34 2.44
C CYS A 92 -3.33 -30.87 2.45
N VAL A 93 -3.84 -30.04 1.52
CA VAL A 93 -3.58 -28.59 1.53
C VAL A 93 -4.19 -27.95 2.79
N ILE A 94 -5.43 -28.28 3.14
CA ILE A 94 -6.06 -27.79 4.38
C ILE A 94 -5.22 -28.20 5.59
N GLU A 95 -4.76 -29.45 5.69
CA GLU A 95 -3.90 -29.93 6.78
C GLU A 95 -2.58 -29.16 6.87
N PHE A 96 -1.91 -28.90 5.75
CA PHE A 96 -0.68 -28.11 5.71
C PHE A 96 -0.90 -26.72 6.31
N PHE A 97 -1.93 -25.99 5.85
CA PHE A 97 -2.22 -24.65 6.35
C PHE A 97 -2.80 -24.64 7.76
N SER A 98 -3.50 -25.70 8.16
CA SER A 98 -3.91 -25.91 9.55
C SER A 98 -2.70 -25.96 10.48
N GLY A 99 -1.60 -26.57 10.03
CA GLY A 99 -0.33 -26.57 10.76
C GLY A 99 0.31 -25.18 10.88
N ILE A 100 0.05 -24.28 9.92
CA ILE A 100 0.57 -22.90 9.94
C ILE A 100 -0.23 -22.02 10.89
N CYS A 101 -1.57 -22.04 10.80
CA CYS A 101 -2.43 -21.16 11.60
C CYS A 101 -2.92 -21.79 12.91
N GLY A 102 -2.65 -23.08 13.14
CA GLY A 102 -3.06 -23.80 14.34
C GLY A 102 -4.56 -24.12 14.41
N SER A 103 -5.33 -23.88 13.35
CA SER A 103 -6.77 -24.12 13.31
C SER A 103 -7.26 -24.57 11.92
N PRO A 104 -7.82 -25.78 11.80
CA PRO A 104 -8.42 -26.24 10.53
C PRO A 104 -9.56 -25.36 10.03
N GLU A 105 -10.37 -24.83 10.94
CA GLU A 105 -11.46 -23.91 10.60
C GLU A 105 -10.94 -22.63 9.97
N ILE A 106 -9.94 -21.99 10.59
CA ILE A 106 -9.33 -20.76 10.06
C ILE A 106 -8.62 -21.05 8.73
N ALA A 107 -7.94 -22.19 8.62
CA ALA A 107 -7.30 -22.59 7.37
C ALA A 107 -8.31 -22.70 6.22
N GLU A 108 -9.42 -23.40 6.44
CA GLU A 108 -10.45 -23.60 5.42
C GLU A 108 -11.16 -22.29 5.03
N ILE A 109 -11.43 -21.41 6.00
CA ILE A 109 -12.01 -20.08 5.75
C ILE A 109 -11.10 -19.23 4.86
N ILE A 110 -9.80 -19.18 5.18
CA ILE A 110 -8.83 -18.42 4.39
C ILE A 110 -8.71 -19.04 2.99
N LEU A 111 -8.52 -20.37 2.89
CA LEU A 111 -8.37 -21.06 1.60
C LEU A 111 -9.59 -20.86 0.69
N THR A 112 -10.80 -21.02 1.22
CA THR A 112 -12.04 -20.79 0.47
C THR A 112 -12.14 -19.35 -0.07
N SER A 113 -11.71 -18.38 0.74
CA SER A 113 -11.67 -16.98 0.31
C SER A 113 -10.58 -16.73 -0.75
N THR A 114 -9.38 -17.33 -0.60
CA THR A 114 -8.31 -17.23 -1.60
C THR A 114 -8.73 -17.80 -2.97
N ASP A 115 -9.44 -18.92 -2.96
CA ASP A 115 -9.98 -19.55 -4.18
C ASP A 115 -11.02 -18.66 -4.85
N SER A 116 -11.95 -18.10 -4.07
CA SER A 116 -13.00 -17.21 -4.57
C SER A 116 -12.47 -15.98 -5.30
N PHE A 117 -11.29 -15.48 -4.91
CA PHE A 117 -10.67 -14.29 -5.50
C PHE A 117 -9.43 -14.60 -6.35
N ASN A 118 -9.09 -15.88 -6.52
CA ASN A 118 -7.92 -16.37 -7.24
C ASN A 118 -6.61 -15.67 -6.82
N ILE A 119 -6.35 -15.63 -5.51
CA ILE A 119 -5.13 -15.09 -4.90
C ILE A 119 -4.30 -16.24 -4.34
N SER A 120 -2.97 -16.12 -4.39
CA SER A 120 -2.05 -17.07 -3.77
C SER A 120 -2.38 -17.32 -2.29
N PRO A 121 -2.57 -18.59 -1.88
CA PRO A 121 -2.71 -18.95 -0.47
C PRO A 121 -1.50 -18.53 0.37
N SER A 122 -0.27 -18.74 -0.13
CA SER A 122 0.93 -18.38 0.63
C SER A 122 1.00 -16.88 0.95
N LEU A 123 0.68 -16.01 -0.02
CA LEU A 123 0.58 -14.57 0.20
C LEU A 123 -0.46 -14.20 1.26
N VAL A 124 -1.66 -14.78 1.19
CA VAL A 124 -2.76 -14.44 2.11
C VAL A 124 -2.48 -14.94 3.53
N PHE A 125 -1.90 -16.13 3.69
CA PHE A 125 -1.49 -16.62 5.01
C PHE A 125 -0.35 -15.79 5.59
N ALA A 126 0.60 -15.34 4.77
CA ALA A 126 1.66 -14.44 5.20
C ALA A 126 1.11 -13.09 5.67
N LEU A 127 0.17 -12.51 4.92
CA LEU A 127 -0.55 -11.29 5.30
C LEU A 127 -1.31 -11.48 6.63
N CYS A 128 -2.11 -12.54 6.76
CA CYS A 128 -2.90 -12.79 7.98
C CYS A 128 -2.03 -12.95 9.23
N TRP A 129 -0.86 -13.58 9.08
CA TRP A 129 0.13 -13.68 10.14
C TRP A 129 0.62 -12.30 10.59
N GLU A 130 1.00 -11.43 9.65
CA GLU A 130 1.47 -10.09 9.95
C GLU A 130 0.38 -9.22 10.59
N GLU A 131 -0.87 -9.39 10.18
CA GLU A 131 -1.98 -8.59 10.72
C GLU A 131 -2.38 -8.99 12.16
N SER A 132 -2.56 -10.29 12.42
CA SER A 132 -3.15 -10.74 13.69
C SER A 132 -2.52 -11.98 14.29
N HIS A 133 -1.51 -12.57 13.64
CA HIS A 133 -1.03 -13.91 13.98
C HIS A 133 -2.17 -14.95 14.00
N PHE A 134 -3.11 -14.81 13.07
CA PHE A 134 -4.33 -15.62 12.94
C PHE A 134 -5.33 -15.50 14.10
N ASP A 135 -5.28 -14.42 14.89
CA ASP A 135 -6.23 -14.18 15.98
C ASP A 135 -7.51 -13.48 15.47
N PRO A 136 -8.66 -14.16 15.42
CA PRO A 136 -9.92 -13.56 14.98
C PRO A 136 -10.46 -12.52 15.97
N GLN A 137 -9.93 -12.45 17.19
CA GLN A 137 -10.31 -11.50 18.22
C GLN A 137 -9.32 -10.33 18.35
N ALA A 138 -8.31 -10.25 17.49
CA ALA A 138 -7.29 -9.21 17.54
C ALA A 138 -7.90 -7.81 17.42
N VAL A 139 -7.41 -6.88 18.24
CA VAL A 139 -7.75 -5.45 18.18
C VAL A 139 -6.48 -4.64 18.34
N ASN A 140 -6.26 -3.67 17.47
CA ASN A 140 -5.11 -2.77 17.61
C ASN A 140 -5.25 -1.82 18.80
N ASN A 141 -4.11 -1.27 19.25
CA ASN A 141 -4.13 -0.09 20.10
C ASN A 141 -4.52 1.09 19.22
N ALA A 142 -5.79 1.49 19.24
CA ALA A 142 -6.43 2.51 18.39
C ALA A 142 -5.47 3.46 17.66
N ASN A 143 -5.67 3.59 16.35
CA ASN A 143 -4.82 4.40 15.48
C ASN A 143 -4.86 5.89 15.87
N ARG A 144 -3.82 6.65 15.47
CA ARG A 144 -3.70 8.09 15.78
C ARG A 144 -4.88 8.94 15.33
N ASN A 145 -5.57 8.50 14.27
CA ASN A 145 -6.77 9.14 13.72
C ASN A 145 -8.08 8.69 14.41
N GLY A 146 -8.00 7.84 15.45
CA GLY A 146 -9.13 7.28 16.16
C GLY A 146 -9.78 6.07 15.49
N SER A 147 -9.25 5.58 14.37
CA SER A 147 -9.73 4.33 13.77
C SER A 147 -9.25 3.12 14.55
N VAL A 148 -9.94 1.99 14.37
CA VAL A 148 -9.65 0.74 15.07
C VAL A 148 -9.67 -0.41 14.07
N ASP A 149 -8.64 -1.24 14.15
CA ASP A 149 -8.42 -2.41 13.31
C ASP A 149 -8.78 -3.67 14.09
N ARG A 150 -9.46 -4.61 13.45
CA ARG A 150 -10.08 -5.76 14.12
C ARG A 150 -10.01 -7.06 13.32
N GLY A 151 -9.88 -8.16 14.04
CA GLY A 151 -9.98 -9.54 13.54
C GLY A 151 -8.76 -9.99 12.73
N LEU A 152 -8.96 -11.10 12.01
CA LEU A 152 -7.90 -11.85 11.33
C LEU A 152 -6.99 -10.99 10.43
N PHE A 153 -7.59 -10.10 9.65
CA PHE A 153 -6.89 -9.25 8.71
C PHE A 153 -6.92 -7.77 9.09
N GLN A 154 -7.19 -7.49 10.38
CA GLN A 154 -7.14 -6.14 10.96
C GLN A 154 -7.92 -5.11 10.12
N LEU A 155 -9.16 -5.44 9.75
CA LEU A 155 -9.99 -4.54 8.95
C LEU A 155 -10.31 -3.26 9.74
N ASN A 156 -10.08 -2.12 9.09
CA ASN A 156 -10.28 -0.80 9.68
C ASN A 156 -11.74 -0.37 9.63
N ASN A 157 -12.30 0.10 10.74
CA ASN A 157 -13.70 0.54 10.80
C ASN A 157 -14.04 1.74 9.89
N LEU A 158 -13.10 2.62 9.60
CA LEU A 158 -13.33 3.75 8.68
C LEU A 158 -13.30 3.32 7.22
N SER A 159 -12.53 2.27 6.89
CA SER A 159 -12.50 1.68 5.54
C SER A 159 -13.72 0.82 5.26
N PHE A 160 -14.30 0.20 6.31
CA PHE A 160 -15.48 -0.66 6.21
C PHE A 160 -16.65 -0.14 7.05
N PRO A 161 -17.18 1.07 6.76
CA PRO A 161 -18.18 1.74 7.61
C PRO A 161 -19.55 1.07 7.63
N LYS A 162 -19.78 0.08 6.76
CA LYS A 162 -21.03 -0.69 6.67
C LYS A 162 -20.98 -2.00 7.46
N LEU A 163 -19.81 -2.41 7.97
CA LEU A 163 -19.69 -3.59 8.81
C LEU A 163 -20.07 -3.24 10.25
N GLU A 164 -20.94 -4.04 10.83
CA GLU A 164 -21.22 -3.98 12.26
C GLU A 164 -20.00 -4.46 13.06
N THR A 165 -19.85 -4.01 14.30
CA THR A 165 -18.65 -4.32 15.12
C THR A 165 -18.42 -5.83 15.26
N SER A 166 -19.48 -6.63 15.44
CA SER A 166 -19.36 -8.09 15.53
C SER A 166 -18.87 -8.74 14.24
N ALA A 167 -19.17 -8.16 13.08
CA ALA A 167 -18.77 -8.69 11.78
C ALA A 167 -17.26 -8.59 11.53
N PHE A 168 -16.56 -7.68 12.23
CA PHE A 168 -15.09 -7.64 12.19
C PHE A 168 -14.44 -8.83 12.89
N PHE A 169 -15.13 -9.45 13.86
CA PHE A 169 -14.64 -10.58 14.64
C PHE A 169 -15.16 -11.93 14.13
N ASP A 170 -16.02 -11.91 13.12
CA ASP A 170 -16.44 -13.09 12.38
C ASP A 170 -15.33 -13.46 11.38
N PRO A 171 -14.66 -14.63 11.52
CA PRO A 171 -13.52 -14.98 10.68
C PRO A 171 -13.87 -15.06 9.19
N GLU A 172 -15.05 -15.54 8.84
CA GLU A 172 -15.50 -15.71 7.45
C GLU A 172 -15.75 -14.34 6.80
N VAL A 173 -16.47 -13.46 7.50
CA VAL A 173 -16.74 -12.10 7.01
C VAL A 173 -15.46 -11.29 6.92
N ASN A 174 -14.59 -11.38 7.93
CA ASN A 174 -13.31 -10.66 7.96
C ASN A 174 -12.41 -11.10 6.81
N ALA A 175 -12.16 -12.42 6.66
CA ALA A 175 -11.32 -12.96 5.60
C ALA A 175 -11.84 -12.62 4.21
N LYS A 176 -13.14 -12.81 3.97
CA LYS A 176 -13.75 -12.51 2.66
C LYS A 176 -13.59 -11.05 2.27
N ASN A 177 -13.86 -10.11 3.18
CA ASN A 177 -13.72 -8.67 2.90
C ASN A 177 -12.26 -8.26 2.70
N ALA A 178 -11.34 -8.78 3.52
CA ALA A 178 -9.91 -8.51 3.41
C ALA A 178 -9.32 -9.00 2.08
N ILE A 179 -9.60 -10.25 1.72
CA ILE A 179 -9.06 -10.88 0.51
C ILE A 179 -9.70 -10.27 -0.75
N GLN A 180 -10.98 -9.88 -0.68
CA GLN A 180 -11.61 -9.09 -1.73
C GLN A 180 -10.89 -7.74 -1.92
N TYR A 181 -10.58 -7.05 -0.83
CA TYR A 181 -9.88 -5.77 -0.88
C TYR A 181 -8.46 -5.95 -1.44
N LEU A 182 -7.72 -6.97 -0.99
CA LEU A 182 -6.41 -7.34 -1.54
C LEU A 182 -6.50 -7.63 -3.04
N SER A 183 -7.54 -8.35 -3.51
CA SER A 183 -7.78 -8.59 -4.94
C SER A 183 -7.90 -7.27 -5.73
N SER A 184 -8.61 -6.29 -5.18
CA SER A 184 -8.72 -4.96 -5.78
C SER A 184 -7.39 -4.22 -5.78
N CYS A 185 -6.58 -4.34 -4.73
CA CYS A 185 -5.22 -3.79 -4.67
C CYS A 185 -4.31 -4.42 -5.73
N MET A 186 -4.33 -5.75 -5.87
CA MET A 186 -3.59 -6.49 -6.90
C MET A 186 -3.96 -6.03 -8.32
N LYS A 187 -5.27 -5.88 -8.61
CA LYS A 187 -5.74 -5.37 -9.90
C LYS A 187 -5.31 -3.93 -10.18
N THR A 188 -5.18 -3.12 -9.14
CA THR A 188 -4.82 -1.70 -9.25
C THR A 188 -3.31 -1.52 -9.45
N CYS A 189 -2.50 -2.26 -8.70
CA CYS A 189 -1.05 -2.09 -8.66
C CYS A 189 -0.29 -3.01 -9.63
N GLY A 190 -0.88 -4.13 -10.05
CA GLY A 190 -0.28 -5.08 -10.98
C GLY A 190 0.82 -5.97 -10.39
N ASN A 191 1.20 -5.78 -9.13
CA ASN A 191 2.19 -6.59 -8.42
C ASN A 191 1.90 -6.64 -6.91
N GLU A 192 2.48 -7.63 -6.23
CA GLU A 192 2.25 -7.92 -4.80
C GLU A 192 2.75 -6.78 -3.90
N VAL A 193 3.93 -6.24 -4.17
CA VAL A 193 4.54 -5.16 -3.37
C VAL A 193 3.63 -3.93 -3.34
N GLY A 194 3.17 -3.48 -4.51
CA GLY A 194 2.26 -2.35 -4.63
C GLY A 194 0.90 -2.63 -3.99
N ALA A 195 0.39 -3.86 -4.12
CA ALA A 195 -0.87 -4.24 -3.52
C ALA A 195 -0.81 -4.25 -1.99
N LEU A 196 0.25 -4.82 -1.40
CA LEU A 196 0.50 -4.82 0.04
C LEU A 196 0.72 -3.40 0.58
N ALA A 197 1.45 -2.56 -0.17
CA ALA A 197 1.57 -1.14 0.16
C ALA A 197 0.18 -0.49 0.19
N MET A 198 -0.64 -0.72 -0.83
CA MET A 198 -1.99 -0.15 -0.93
C MET A 198 -2.90 -0.65 0.18
N TYR A 199 -2.79 -1.93 0.54
CA TYR A 199 -3.54 -2.53 1.64
C TYR A 199 -3.22 -1.85 2.97
N ASN A 200 -1.93 -1.67 3.29
CA ASN A 200 -1.45 -1.11 4.55
C ASN A 200 -1.60 0.43 4.64
N ALA A 201 -1.17 1.15 3.60
CA ALA A 201 -1.03 2.60 3.63
C ALA A 201 -2.20 3.35 2.97
N GLY A 202 -2.99 2.66 2.15
CA GLY A 202 -4.04 3.25 1.33
C GLY A 202 -3.51 3.99 0.09
N ILE A 203 -4.27 3.93 -1.01
CA ILE A 203 -3.89 4.51 -2.31
C ILE A 203 -3.60 6.02 -2.26
N GLY A 204 -4.37 6.77 -1.47
CA GLY A 204 -4.22 8.22 -1.36
C GLY A 204 -2.89 8.65 -0.75
N ARG A 205 -2.32 7.82 0.14
CA ARG A 205 -1.01 8.06 0.75
C ARG A 205 0.11 7.74 -0.23
N ILE A 206 0.00 6.60 -0.92
CA ILE A 206 0.99 6.14 -1.91
C ILE A 206 1.10 7.13 -3.06
N ASN A 207 -0.02 7.56 -3.64
CA ASN A 207 -0.01 8.48 -4.78
C ASN A 207 0.57 9.87 -4.44
N LYS A 208 0.52 10.29 -3.17
CA LYS A 208 1.03 11.60 -2.74
C LYS A 208 2.48 11.57 -2.27
N MET A 209 2.91 10.49 -1.62
CA MET A 209 4.15 10.46 -0.85
C MET A 209 5.00 9.20 -1.06
N GLY A 210 4.52 8.22 -1.85
CA GLY A 210 5.11 6.89 -1.91
C GLY A 210 4.84 6.06 -0.64
N ALA A 211 5.41 4.86 -0.60
CA ALA A 211 5.31 3.97 0.56
C ALA A 211 6.22 4.48 1.71
N PRO A 212 5.69 4.73 2.91
CA PRO A 212 6.49 5.03 4.10
C PRO A 212 7.46 3.90 4.45
N TRP A 213 8.52 4.21 5.20
CA TRP A 213 9.46 3.20 5.71
C TRP A 213 8.77 2.07 6.49
N ASP A 214 7.86 2.40 7.40
CA ASP A 214 7.10 1.40 8.17
C ASP A 214 6.29 0.46 7.26
N THR A 215 5.81 0.95 6.12
CA THR A 215 5.09 0.15 5.12
C THR A 215 6.05 -0.76 4.35
N LEU A 216 7.26 -0.30 4.02
CA LEU A 216 8.27 -1.14 3.37
C LEU A 216 8.75 -2.27 4.29
N ASP A 217 8.95 -1.98 5.57
CA ASP A 217 9.32 -2.95 6.60
C ASP A 217 8.21 -4.00 6.81
N TYR A 218 6.95 -3.56 6.86
CA TYR A 218 5.78 -4.44 6.85
C TYR A 218 5.74 -5.36 5.62
N ILE A 219 6.00 -4.83 4.42
CA ILE A 219 6.03 -5.63 3.19
C ILE A 219 7.16 -6.66 3.24
N SER A 220 8.35 -6.28 3.71
CA SER A 220 9.50 -7.19 3.82
C SER A 220 9.15 -8.42 4.65
N ARG A 221 8.54 -8.24 5.84
CA ARG A 221 8.13 -9.35 6.70
C ARG A 221 7.11 -10.28 6.04
N ILE A 222 6.16 -9.73 5.29
CA ILE A 222 5.17 -10.53 4.56
C ILE A 222 5.86 -11.38 3.48
N LEU A 223 6.74 -10.77 2.69
CA LEU A 223 7.43 -11.49 1.62
C LEU A 223 8.38 -12.56 2.16
N GLU A 224 9.13 -12.27 3.22
CA GLU A 224 9.97 -13.26 3.90
C GLU A 224 9.15 -14.45 4.43
N ASN A 225 7.96 -14.17 5.00
CA ASN A 225 7.08 -15.22 5.48
C ASN A 225 6.42 -16.01 4.34
N LEU A 226 6.07 -15.36 3.24
CA LEU A 226 5.55 -15.98 2.01
C LEU A 226 6.57 -16.99 1.45
N GLU A 227 7.83 -16.57 1.27
CA GLU A 227 8.90 -17.44 0.75
C GLU A 227 9.13 -18.65 1.65
N ARG A 228 9.04 -18.44 2.98
CA ARG A 228 9.13 -19.52 3.97
C ARG A 228 7.98 -20.51 3.84
N ILE A 229 6.75 -20.02 3.65
CA ILE A 229 5.56 -20.88 3.48
C ILE A 229 5.70 -21.74 2.22
N GLN A 230 6.07 -21.16 1.10
CA GLN A 230 6.22 -21.89 -0.15
C GLN A 230 7.37 -22.89 -0.11
N SER A 231 8.50 -22.51 0.49
CA SER A 231 9.62 -23.44 0.70
C SER A 231 9.19 -24.66 1.52
N HIS A 232 8.48 -24.42 2.63
CA HIS A 232 7.94 -25.49 3.45
C HIS A 232 6.88 -26.33 2.71
N PHE A 233 6.06 -25.70 1.86
CA PHE A 233 5.08 -26.40 1.04
C PHE A 233 5.76 -27.33 0.03
N MET A 234 6.79 -26.87 -0.68
CA MET A 234 7.55 -27.70 -1.63
C MET A 234 8.21 -28.91 -0.95
N GLU A 235 8.81 -28.70 0.24
CA GLU A 235 9.37 -29.79 1.03
C GLU A 235 8.30 -30.80 1.46
N TRP A 236 7.17 -30.31 1.96
CA TRP A 236 6.03 -31.11 2.38
C TRP A 236 5.44 -31.91 1.21
N GLU A 237 5.23 -31.27 0.06
CA GLU A 237 4.68 -31.90 -1.15
C GLU A 237 5.60 -33.02 -1.66
N SER A 238 6.92 -32.79 -1.68
CA SER A 238 7.90 -33.82 -2.07
C SER A 238 7.87 -35.04 -1.14
N CYS A 239 7.57 -34.85 0.15
CA CYS A 239 7.42 -35.93 1.11
C CYS A 239 6.11 -36.67 0.92
N TRP A 240 5.04 -35.93 0.61
CA TRP A 240 3.71 -36.47 0.35
C TRP A 240 3.66 -37.32 -0.94
N GLN A 241 4.18 -36.82 -2.06
CA GLN A 241 4.25 -37.57 -3.33
C GLN A 241 4.97 -38.91 -3.15
N ARG A 242 6.12 -38.91 -2.46
CA ARG A 242 6.87 -40.13 -2.11
C ARG A 242 6.12 -41.11 -1.20
N ARG A 243 5.10 -40.67 -0.47
CA ARG A 243 4.25 -41.56 0.35
C ARG A 243 3.14 -42.17 -0.51
N CYS A 244 2.56 -41.42 -1.45
CA CYS A 244 1.54 -41.93 -2.36
C CYS A 244 2.10 -42.94 -3.38
N ASP A 245 3.33 -42.77 -3.88
CA ASP A 245 3.97 -43.69 -4.85
C ASP A 245 4.36 -45.06 -4.27
N ARG A 246 4.18 -45.28 -2.96
CA ARG A 246 4.51 -46.54 -2.26
C ARG A 246 3.32 -47.48 -2.06
N HIS A 247 2.16 -47.14 -2.63
CA HIS A 247 0.92 -47.93 -2.55
C HIS A 247 0.38 -48.20 -3.95
#